data_AF-A0A0P5S4C1-F1
#
_entry.id   AF-A0A0P5S4C1-F1
#
_cell.length_a   1.000
_cell.length_b   1.000
_cell.length_c   1.000
_cell.angle_alpha   90.00
_cell.angle_beta   90.00
_cell.angle_gamma   90.00
#
_symmetry.space_group_name_H-M   'P 1'
#
loop_
_entity.id
_entity.type
_entity.pdbx_description
1 polymer ?
#
loop_
_entity_poly.entity_id
_entity_poly.type
_entity_poly.pdbx_seq_one_letter_code
_entity_poly.pdbx_strand_id
1 'polypeptide(L)'
;MRPLGLFRHGGLCRNYCTHKRYEEIPGPQPLPLVGNALLFSPLGPYNIPRLLDGFADLHRQYGEIVKLKMGNTPSVLLFNPNDIKTMFDHEGKYPQRPTFDALKDYRKRKYQTVGIVPDNGEEWYRMRQNVQVLLKLKTVHSYWNRQQAVAEEFSACLLPKTNADGVIKDFVQHAFQYSLEAIGVICYGKRLNCLSANLLECDAIVKANVQFLKALGETFHQPPWWKLWRTKSYKIIESTQDLMMTWGKYGFFSQRMRN
;
A
#
# COMPACT_ATOMS: atom_id res chain seq x y z
N MET A 1 -55.52 -25.00 55.96
CA MET A 1 -54.20 -25.57 56.31
C MET A 1 -53.86 -26.68 55.32
N ARG A 2 -52.88 -26.46 54.44
CA ARG A 2 -51.94 -27.45 53.91
C ARG A 2 -50.79 -26.69 53.21
N PRO A 3 -49.52 -27.12 53.35
CA PRO A 3 -48.35 -26.31 53.03
C PRO A 3 -47.56 -26.79 51.78
N LEU A 4 -46.72 -25.87 51.29
CA LEU A 4 -45.40 -26.07 50.66
C LEU A 4 -45.26 -27.06 49.50
N GLY A 5 -45.33 -26.52 48.28
CA GLY A 5 -44.82 -27.15 47.05
C GLY A 5 -43.43 -26.63 46.68
N LEU A 6 -42.45 -27.50 46.91
CA LEU A 6 -41.09 -27.60 46.35
C LEU A 6 -40.59 -26.51 45.38
N PHE A 7 -39.45 -25.93 45.77
CA PHE A 7 -38.48 -25.26 44.90
C PHE A 7 -38.12 -26.13 43.70
N ARG A 8 -38.48 -25.70 42.49
CA ARG A 8 -37.84 -26.16 41.26
C ARG A 8 -36.54 -25.37 41.09
N HIS A 9 -35.41 -26.06 41.22
CA HIS A 9 -34.12 -25.60 40.71
C HIS A 9 -34.23 -25.42 39.20
N GLY A 10 -34.49 -24.18 38.76
CA GLY A 10 -34.20 -23.73 37.41
C GLY A 10 -32.69 -23.69 37.24
N GLY A 11 -32.12 -24.74 36.63
CA GLY A 11 -30.73 -24.75 36.20
C GLY A 11 -30.51 -23.62 35.20
N LEU A 12 -29.88 -22.55 35.66
CA LEU A 12 -29.29 -21.54 34.79
C LEU A 12 -28.10 -22.20 34.08
N CYS A 13 -28.34 -22.79 32.91
CA CYS A 13 -27.28 -23.05 31.93
C CYS A 13 -26.75 -21.69 31.45
N ARG A 14 -25.79 -21.13 32.20
CA ARG A 14 -24.88 -20.11 31.67
C ARG A 14 -24.06 -20.80 30.58
N ASN A 15 -24.39 -20.55 29.31
CA ASN A 15 -23.47 -20.77 28.21
C ASN A 15 -22.27 -19.83 28.42
N TYR A 16 -21.26 -20.30 29.16
CA TYR A 16 -19.95 -19.69 29.12
C TYR A 16 -19.43 -19.88 27.71
N CYS A 17 -19.45 -18.84 26.88
CA CYS A 17 -18.66 -18.82 25.65
C CYS A 17 -17.21 -19.02 26.08
N THR A 18 -16.69 -20.24 25.99
CA THR A 18 -15.27 -20.52 26.16
C THR A 18 -14.57 -19.91 24.95
N HIS A 19 -13.86 -18.80 25.17
CA HIS A 19 -13.10 -18.16 24.12
C HIS A 19 -11.90 -19.07 23.83
N LYS A 20 -11.73 -19.49 22.57
CA LYS A 20 -10.56 -20.25 22.14
C LYS A 20 -9.31 -19.38 22.30
N ARG A 21 -8.21 -20.01 22.70
CA ARG A 21 -6.92 -19.34 22.88
C ARG A 21 -6.19 -19.14 21.55
N TYR A 22 -5.20 -18.25 21.54
CA TYR A 22 -4.34 -18.01 20.37
C TYR A 22 -3.65 -19.29 19.87
N GLU A 23 -3.29 -20.18 20.79
CA GLU A 23 -2.65 -21.47 20.50
C GLU A 23 -3.55 -22.40 19.69
N GLU A 24 -4.87 -22.23 19.81
CA GLU A 24 -5.88 -23.05 19.13
C GLU A 24 -6.21 -22.55 17.71
N ILE A 25 -5.73 -21.37 17.32
CA ILE A 25 -5.89 -20.87 15.94
C ILE A 25 -5.15 -21.83 14.99
N PRO A 26 -5.84 -22.39 13.97
CA PRO A 26 -5.25 -23.35 13.04
C PRO A 26 -4.20 -22.69 12.15
N GLY A 27 -3.25 -23.46 11.66
CA GLY A 27 -2.23 -22.98 10.75
C GLY A 27 -1.09 -23.99 10.55
N PRO A 28 -0.20 -23.75 9.58
CA PRO A 28 0.95 -24.61 9.33
C PRO A 28 1.91 -24.60 10.53
N GLN A 29 2.51 -25.76 10.77
CA GLN A 29 3.50 -25.93 11.83
C GLN A 29 4.76 -25.12 11.51
N PRO A 30 5.20 -24.21 12.40
CA PRO A 30 6.35 -23.36 12.13
C PRO A 30 7.66 -24.13 12.26
N LEU A 31 8.59 -23.90 11.33
CA LEU A 31 9.96 -24.41 11.45
C LEU A 31 10.73 -23.70 12.56
N PRO A 32 11.74 -24.34 13.18
CA PRO A 32 12.64 -23.68 14.12
C PRO A 32 13.28 -22.42 13.50
N LEU A 33 13.40 -21.35 14.29
CA LEU A 33 14.02 -20.05 13.96
C LEU A 33 13.32 -19.19 12.88
N VAL A 34 12.95 -19.78 11.74
CA VAL A 34 12.37 -19.05 10.59
C VAL A 34 10.84 -19.10 10.56
N GLY A 35 10.22 -19.99 11.33
CA GLY A 35 8.78 -20.19 11.35
C GLY A 35 8.23 -20.58 9.97
N ASN A 36 7.15 -19.91 9.56
CA ASN A 36 6.49 -20.05 8.27
C ASN A 36 7.05 -19.08 7.21
N ALA A 37 8.04 -18.25 7.54
CA ALA A 37 8.62 -17.31 6.57
C ALA A 37 9.27 -18.04 5.37
N LEU A 38 9.76 -19.26 5.56
CA LEU A 38 10.33 -20.07 4.48
C LEU A 38 9.31 -20.35 3.37
N LEU A 39 8.02 -20.51 3.71
CA LEU A 39 6.95 -20.74 2.73
C LEU A 39 6.87 -19.64 1.68
N PHE A 40 7.17 -18.40 2.10
CA PHE A 40 7.07 -17.19 1.29
C PHE A 40 8.44 -16.66 0.80
N SER A 41 9.50 -17.41 1.07
CA SER A 41 10.85 -17.06 0.63
C SER A 41 11.05 -17.39 -0.86
N PRO A 42 12.16 -16.92 -1.49
CA PRO A 42 12.51 -17.35 -2.85
C PRO A 42 12.69 -18.87 -3.02
N LEU A 43 12.96 -19.59 -1.92
CA LEU A 43 13.11 -21.05 -1.89
C LEU A 43 11.79 -21.76 -1.57
N GLY A 44 10.76 -21.01 -1.18
CA GLY A 44 9.45 -21.54 -0.79
C GLY A 44 8.50 -21.75 -1.97
N PRO A 45 7.43 -22.52 -1.77
CA PRO A 45 6.41 -22.75 -2.79
C PRO A 45 5.61 -21.48 -3.15
N TYR A 46 5.56 -20.49 -2.25
CA TYR A 46 4.78 -19.26 -2.37
C TYR A 46 5.68 -18.02 -2.42
N ASN A 47 6.68 -18.03 -3.30
CA ASN A 47 7.51 -16.86 -3.58
C ASN A 47 6.66 -15.63 -3.99
N ILE A 48 7.27 -14.44 -4.05
CA ILE A 48 6.54 -13.16 -4.22
C ILE A 48 5.46 -13.19 -5.33
N PRO A 49 5.72 -13.69 -6.56
CA PRO A 49 4.69 -13.80 -7.59
C PRO A 49 3.47 -14.65 -7.22
N ARG A 50 3.65 -15.63 -6.34
CA ARG A 50 2.65 -16.62 -5.89
C ARG A 50 2.19 -16.41 -4.45
N LEU A 51 2.47 -15.24 -3.87
CA LEU A 51 2.11 -14.93 -2.48
C LEU A 51 0.59 -15.05 -2.25
N LEU A 52 -0.21 -14.57 -3.21
CA LEU A 52 -1.68 -14.65 -3.13
C LEU A 52 -2.20 -16.09 -3.28
N ASP A 53 -1.57 -16.91 -4.12
CA ASP A 53 -1.87 -18.35 -4.19
C ASP A 53 -1.67 -19.00 -2.81
N GLY A 54 -0.57 -18.64 -2.14
CA GLY A 54 -0.26 -19.13 -0.79
C GLY A 54 -1.31 -18.75 0.23
N PHE A 55 -1.81 -17.51 0.20
CA PHE A 55 -2.90 -17.11 1.09
C PHE A 55 -4.21 -17.86 0.76
N ALA A 56 -4.52 -18.08 -0.51
CA ALA A 56 -5.70 -18.83 -0.92
C ALA A 56 -5.63 -20.31 -0.50
N ASP A 57 -4.46 -20.95 -0.63
CA ASP A 57 -4.25 -22.34 -0.20
C ASP A 57 -4.32 -22.46 1.32
N LEU A 58 -3.73 -21.51 2.06
CA LEU A 58 -3.83 -21.47 3.52
C LEU A 58 -5.28 -21.29 3.99
N HIS A 59 -6.05 -20.42 3.33
CA HIS A 59 -7.48 -20.26 3.61
C HIS A 59 -8.23 -21.57 3.37
N ARG A 60 -8.01 -22.22 2.22
CA ARG A 60 -8.66 -23.49 1.87
C ARG A 60 -8.33 -24.59 2.88
N GLN A 61 -7.10 -24.64 3.37
CA GLN A 61 -6.63 -25.70 4.26
C GLN A 61 -7.01 -25.49 5.73
N TYR A 62 -6.93 -24.25 6.24
CA TYR A 62 -7.05 -23.95 7.67
C TYR A 62 -8.31 -23.13 8.03
N GLY A 63 -9.04 -22.62 7.05
CA GLY A 63 -10.28 -21.87 7.23
C GLY A 63 -10.08 -20.37 7.41
N GLU A 64 -11.12 -19.71 7.95
CA GLU A 64 -11.29 -18.25 7.95
C GLU A 64 -10.27 -17.45 8.76
N ILE A 65 -9.55 -18.10 9.67
CA ILE A 65 -8.52 -17.50 10.52
C ILE A 65 -7.32 -18.43 10.56
N VAL A 66 -6.15 -17.92 10.17
CA VAL A 66 -4.94 -18.76 10.03
C VAL A 66 -3.78 -18.13 10.78
N LYS A 67 -3.21 -18.89 11.71
CA LYS A 67 -2.02 -18.51 12.47
C LYS A 67 -0.76 -18.81 11.67
N LEU A 68 0.12 -17.83 11.63
CA LEU A 68 1.47 -17.94 11.07
C LEU A 68 2.51 -17.44 12.07
N LYS A 69 3.76 -17.86 11.86
CA LYS A 69 4.92 -17.31 12.55
C LYS A 69 5.92 -16.82 11.51
N MET A 70 6.01 -15.52 11.27
CA MET A 70 6.93 -14.95 10.29
C MET A 70 8.27 -14.63 10.96
N GLY A 71 9.25 -15.55 10.87
CA GLY A 71 10.47 -15.47 11.68
C GLY A 71 10.14 -15.66 13.16
N ASN A 72 10.32 -14.61 13.96
CA ASN A 72 9.90 -14.57 15.37
C ASN A 72 8.61 -13.78 15.61
N THR A 73 7.97 -13.28 14.56
CA THR A 73 6.77 -12.45 14.66
C THR A 73 5.52 -13.32 14.56
N PRO A 74 4.66 -13.39 15.60
CA PRO A 74 3.36 -14.02 15.48
C PRO A 74 2.49 -13.23 14.48
N SER A 75 1.72 -13.92 13.65
CA SER A 75 0.89 -13.29 12.63
C SER A 75 -0.41 -14.08 12.47
N VAL A 76 -1.50 -13.37 12.17
CA VAL A 76 -2.81 -13.97 11.91
C VAL A 76 -3.31 -13.43 10.58
N LEU A 77 -3.68 -14.34 9.68
CA LEU A 77 -4.42 -14.02 8.48
C LEU A 77 -5.92 -14.12 8.78
N LEU A 78 -6.65 -13.09 8.38
CA LEU A 78 -8.11 -13.03 8.49
C LEU A 78 -8.70 -13.07 7.08
N PHE A 79 -9.60 -14.00 6.83
CA PHE A 79 -10.33 -14.14 5.57
C PHE A 79 -11.81 -13.75 5.71
N ASN A 80 -12.36 -13.81 6.92
CA ASN A 80 -13.73 -13.41 7.20
C ASN A 80 -13.87 -11.87 7.23
N PRO A 81 -14.76 -11.27 6.43
CA PRO A 81 -14.98 -9.81 6.42
C PRO A 81 -15.42 -9.24 7.78
N ASN A 82 -16.17 -9.98 8.58
CA ASN A 82 -16.62 -9.53 9.91
C ASN A 82 -15.46 -9.45 10.91
N ASP A 83 -14.50 -10.38 10.82
CA ASP A 83 -13.30 -10.37 11.66
C ASP A 83 -12.37 -9.23 11.25
N ILE A 84 -12.24 -8.99 9.93
CA ILE A 84 -11.48 -7.85 9.38
C ILE A 84 -12.10 -6.53 9.85
N LYS A 85 -13.43 -6.39 9.78
CA LYS A 85 -14.13 -5.21 10.30
C LYS A 85 -13.86 -5.04 11.79
N THR A 86 -14.00 -6.11 12.57
CA THR A 86 -13.75 -6.08 14.02
C THR A 86 -12.32 -5.65 14.32
N MET A 87 -11.33 -6.13 13.57
CA MET A 87 -9.94 -5.70 13.69
C MET A 87 -9.79 -4.19 13.42
N PHE A 88 -10.38 -3.68 12.34
CA PHE A 88 -10.34 -2.24 12.02
C PHE A 88 -11.08 -1.38 13.05
N ASP A 89 -12.20 -1.86 13.61
CA ASP A 89 -12.91 -1.17 14.69
C ASP A 89 -12.02 -1.00 15.96
N HIS A 90 -11.02 -1.87 16.13
CA HIS A 90 -10.11 -1.89 17.28
C HIS A 90 -8.65 -1.50 16.94
N GLU A 91 -8.38 -0.95 15.74
CA GLU A 91 -7.01 -0.63 15.29
C GLU A 91 -6.32 0.48 16.12
N GLY A 92 -7.12 1.29 16.82
CA GLY A 92 -6.69 2.40 17.62
C GLY A 92 -6.33 3.66 16.80
N LYS A 93 -5.80 4.67 17.49
CA LYS A 93 -5.51 5.99 16.86
C LYS A 93 -4.32 5.96 15.88
N TYR A 94 -3.38 5.05 16.11
CA TYR A 94 -2.09 5.02 15.41
C TYR A 94 -1.84 3.64 14.79
N PRO A 95 -2.56 3.28 13.71
CA PRO A 95 -2.38 2.00 13.04
C PRO A 95 -0.92 1.78 12.65
N GLN A 96 -0.44 0.56 12.84
CA GLN A 96 0.94 0.16 12.56
C GLN A 96 0.98 -0.77 11.36
N ARG A 97 1.88 -0.50 10.44
CA ARG A 97 2.09 -1.32 9.23
C ARG A 97 3.57 -1.61 9.02
N PRO A 98 3.91 -2.71 8.35
CA PRO A 98 5.24 -2.91 7.81
C PRO A 98 5.71 -1.65 7.07
N THR A 99 6.90 -1.18 7.41
CA THR A 99 7.46 0.09 6.94
C THR A 99 8.45 -0.15 5.81
N PHE A 100 8.58 0.84 4.92
CA PHE A 100 9.63 0.86 3.90
C PHE A 100 10.91 1.46 4.47
N ASP A 101 11.64 0.66 5.25
CA ASP A 101 12.80 1.11 6.03
C ASP A 101 13.91 1.76 5.20
N ALA A 102 14.20 1.23 4.00
CA ALA A 102 15.21 1.81 3.11
C ALA A 102 14.83 3.23 2.66
N LEU A 103 13.55 3.44 2.32
CA LEU A 103 13.02 4.75 1.98
C LEU A 103 13.01 5.67 3.19
N LYS A 104 12.61 5.16 4.35
CA LYS A 104 12.58 5.89 5.62
C LYS A 104 13.97 6.43 5.96
N ASP A 105 14.98 5.58 5.90
CA ASP A 105 16.37 5.91 6.18
C ASP A 105 16.88 7.05 5.26
N TYR A 106 16.74 6.87 3.95
CA TYR A 106 17.16 7.87 2.98
C TYR A 106 16.46 9.22 3.18
N ARG A 107 15.13 9.21 3.31
CA ARG A 107 14.33 10.45 3.43
C ARG A 107 14.60 11.18 4.73
N LYS A 108 14.81 10.45 5.85
CA LYS A 108 15.20 11.05 7.13
C LYS A 108 16.53 11.78 7.01
N ARG A 109 17.53 11.17 6.36
CA ARG A 109 18.87 11.76 6.14
C ARG A 109 18.84 12.96 5.19
N LYS A 110 18.05 12.88 4.11
CA LYS A 110 18.07 13.88 3.03
C LYS A 110 17.08 15.04 3.22
N TYR A 111 15.87 14.77 3.70
CA TYR A 111 14.75 15.73 3.70
C TYR A 111 14.23 16.07 5.09
N GLN A 112 14.84 15.54 6.16
CA GLN A 112 14.41 15.74 7.56
C GLN A 112 12.94 15.32 7.83
N THR A 113 12.31 14.62 6.89
CA THR A 113 10.98 14.00 7.02
C THR A 113 10.96 12.72 6.22
N VAL A 114 10.26 11.71 6.74
CA VAL A 114 10.11 10.42 6.07
C VAL A 114 8.86 10.41 5.17
N GLY A 115 7.91 11.33 5.37
CA GLY A 115 6.63 11.35 4.66
C GLY A 115 5.63 10.32 5.18
N ILE A 116 4.40 10.36 4.68
CA ILE A 116 3.26 9.59 5.23
C ILE A 116 3.38 8.07 4.98
N VAL A 117 3.96 7.66 3.85
CA VAL A 117 3.97 6.25 3.43
C VAL A 117 4.89 5.37 4.31
N PRO A 118 6.16 5.72 4.55
CA PRO A 118 7.07 4.91 5.38
C PRO A 118 6.94 5.17 6.88
N ASP A 119 5.94 5.94 7.34
CA ASP A 119 5.82 6.31 8.74
C ASP A 119 4.60 5.69 9.42
N ASN A 120 4.71 5.56 10.75
CA ASN A 120 3.64 5.09 11.63
C ASN A 120 3.65 5.94 12.92
N GLY A 121 2.67 5.72 13.81
CA GLY A 121 2.65 6.41 15.10
C GLY A 121 2.17 7.87 15.02
N GLU A 122 2.63 8.69 15.96
CA GLU A 122 2.16 10.06 16.13
C GLU A 122 2.56 10.99 14.99
N GLU A 123 3.79 10.83 14.48
CA GLU A 123 4.30 11.65 13.38
C GLU A 123 3.55 11.37 12.08
N TRP A 124 3.27 10.10 11.79
CA TRP A 124 2.35 9.71 10.72
C TRP A 124 0.98 10.36 10.90
N TYR A 125 0.40 10.30 12.10
CA TYR A 125 -0.92 10.87 12.37
C TYR A 125 -0.93 12.38 12.13
N ARG A 126 0.07 13.10 12.66
CA ARG A 126 0.27 14.54 12.46
C ARG A 126 0.35 14.90 10.97
N MET A 127 1.15 14.19 10.18
CA MET A 127 1.23 14.42 8.73
C MET A 127 -0.07 14.06 8.01
N ARG A 128 -0.71 12.95 8.39
CA ARG A 128 -1.97 12.47 7.78
C ARG A 128 -3.11 13.46 7.95
N GLN A 129 -3.23 14.09 9.12
CA GLN A 129 -4.26 15.12 9.37
C GLN A 129 -4.17 16.27 8.35
N ASN A 130 -2.95 16.68 7.96
CA ASN A 130 -2.75 17.79 7.02
C ASN A 130 -3.17 17.46 5.58
N VAL A 131 -3.08 16.20 5.16
CA VAL A 131 -3.43 15.79 3.79
C VAL A 131 -4.84 15.21 3.69
N GLN A 132 -5.45 14.78 4.80
CA GLN A 132 -6.78 14.16 4.81
C GLN A 132 -7.87 15.10 4.29
N VAL A 133 -7.65 16.42 4.36
CA VAL A 133 -8.54 17.44 3.76
C VAL A 133 -8.74 17.25 2.26
N LEU A 134 -7.76 16.67 1.54
CA LEU A 134 -7.84 16.39 0.12
C LEU A 134 -8.89 15.31 -0.21
N LEU A 135 -9.23 14.46 0.77
CA LEU A 135 -10.20 13.38 0.62
C LEU A 135 -11.63 13.81 0.98
N LYS A 136 -11.84 15.05 1.46
CA LYS A 136 -13.18 15.55 1.75
C LYS A 136 -13.95 15.79 0.46
N LEU A 137 -15.22 15.41 0.41
CA LEU A 137 -16.10 15.57 -0.76
C LEU A 137 -16.06 16.99 -1.32
N LYS A 138 -16.13 18.02 -0.48
CA LYS A 138 -16.02 19.43 -0.92
C LYS A 138 -14.74 19.71 -1.71
N THR A 139 -13.61 19.20 -1.23
CA THR A 139 -12.32 19.36 -1.91
C THR A 139 -12.32 18.58 -3.21
N VAL A 140 -12.74 17.31 -3.21
CA VAL A 140 -12.84 16.49 -4.42
C VAL A 140 -13.72 17.16 -5.49
N HIS A 141 -14.90 17.64 -5.12
CA HIS A 141 -15.80 18.35 -6.03
C HIS A 141 -15.18 19.62 -6.62
N SER A 142 -14.36 20.35 -5.85
CA SER A 142 -13.69 21.56 -6.36
C SER A 142 -12.73 21.30 -7.52
N TYR A 143 -12.22 20.07 -7.65
CA TYR A 143 -11.35 19.64 -8.75
C TYR A 143 -12.10 18.96 -9.90
N TRP A 144 -13.42 18.70 -9.77
CA TRP A 144 -14.20 17.90 -10.72
C TRP A 144 -14.00 18.33 -12.17
N ASN A 145 -14.29 19.59 -12.50
CA ASN A 145 -14.19 20.10 -13.86
C ASN A 145 -12.77 19.99 -14.43
N ARG A 146 -11.75 20.17 -13.57
CA ARG A 146 -10.34 20.09 -14.00
C ARG A 146 -9.92 18.64 -14.25
N GLN A 147 -10.38 17.70 -13.42
CA GLN A 147 -10.14 16.27 -13.63
C GLN A 147 -10.87 15.75 -14.86
N GLN A 148 -12.11 16.19 -15.07
CA GLN A 148 -12.88 15.86 -16.25
C GLN A 148 -12.17 16.32 -17.53
N ALA A 149 -11.66 17.55 -17.56
CA ALA A 149 -10.89 18.04 -18.70
C ALA A 149 -9.63 17.18 -18.99
N VAL A 150 -8.91 16.73 -17.95
CA VAL A 150 -7.76 15.82 -18.13
C VAL A 150 -8.18 14.46 -18.69
N ALA A 151 -9.32 13.93 -18.24
CA ALA A 151 -9.86 12.64 -18.74
C ALA A 151 -10.36 12.72 -20.19
N GLU A 152 -11.02 13.83 -20.56
CA GLU A 152 -11.45 14.09 -21.94
C GLU A 152 -10.24 14.23 -22.88
N GLU A 153 -9.22 14.98 -22.48
CA GLU A 153 -7.97 15.10 -23.23
C GLU A 153 -7.25 13.75 -23.36
N PHE A 154 -7.18 12.97 -22.28
CA PHE A 154 -6.59 11.64 -22.33
C PHE A 154 -7.31 10.74 -23.34
N SER A 155 -8.64 10.76 -23.34
CA SER A 155 -9.46 10.00 -24.28
C SER A 155 -9.18 10.45 -25.73
N ALA A 156 -9.15 11.76 -25.97
CA ALA A 156 -8.81 12.33 -27.27
C ALA A 156 -7.39 11.94 -27.74
N CYS A 157 -6.41 11.86 -26.82
CA CYS A 157 -5.04 11.42 -27.13
C CYS A 157 -4.93 9.93 -27.44
N LEU A 158 -5.87 9.10 -26.96
CA LEU A 158 -5.87 7.65 -27.20
C LEU A 158 -6.56 7.25 -28.50
N LEU A 159 -7.58 7.99 -28.94
CA LEU A 159 -8.33 7.66 -30.16
C LEU A 159 -7.42 7.46 -31.39
N PRO A 160 -6.44 8.34 -31.69
CA PRO A 160 -5.55 8.16 -32.83
C PRO A 160 -4.53 7.00 -32.67
N LYS A 161 -4.35 6.50 -31.45
CA LYS A 161 -3.40 5.42 -31.12
C LYS A 161 -4.07 4.04 -31.12
N THR A 162 -5.37 4.01 -31.33
CA THR A 162 -6.16 2.77 -31.38
C THR A 162 -6.00 2.15 -32.75
N ASN A 163 -5.59 0.87 -32.82
CA ASN A 163 -5.45 0.16 -34.08
C ASN A 163 -6.83 -0.20 -34.68
N ALA A 164 -6.84 -0.79 -35.89
CA ALA A 164 -8.08 -1.19 -36.57
C ALA A 164 -8.96 -2.16 -35.76
N ASP A 165 -8.35 -2.95 -34.86
CA ASP A 165 -9.05 -3.92 -34.01
C ASP A 165 -9.59 -3.30 -32.70
N GLY A 166 -9.45 -1.99 -32.50
CA GLY A 166 -9.87 -1.31 -31.27
C GLY A 166 -8.86 -1.46 -30.11
N VAL A 167 -7.63 -1.87 -30.38
CA VAL A 167 -6.60 -2.13 -29.36
C VAL A 167 -5.60 -0.97 -29.28
N ILE A 168 -5.31 -0.55 -28.05
CA ILE A 168 -4.28 0.43 -27.73
C ILE A 168 -3.03 -0.30 -27.25
N LYS A 169 -1.90 -0.11 -27.94
CA LYS A 169 -0.60 -0.62 -27.51
C LYS A 169 -0.08 0.17 -26.31
N ASP A 170 0.63 -0.51 -25.41
CA ASP A 170 1.30 0.09 -24.24
C ASP A 170 0.39 0.96 -23.37
N PHE A 171 -0.89 0.58 -23.23
CA PHE A 171 -1.89 1.34 -22.47
C PHE A 171 -1.42 1.70 -21.04
N VAL A 172 -0.64 0.82 -20.39
CA VAL A 172 -0.07 1.07 -19.07
C VAL A 172 0.80 2.34 -19.05
N GLN A 173 1.62 2.57 -20.08
CA GLN A 173 2.43 3.79 -20.19
C GLN A 173 1.53 5.02 -20.31
N HIS A 174 0.46 4.94 -21.11
CA HIS A 174 -0.50 6.02 -21.26
C HIS A 174 -1.28 6.28 -19.96
N ALA A 175 -1.64 5.24 -19.21
CA ALA A 175 -2.27 5.36 -17.90
C ALA A 175 -1.35 6.04 -16.86
N PHE A 176 -0.04 5.79 -16.92
CA PHE A 176 0.93 6.51 -16.08
C PHE A 176 1.01 8.00 -16.44
N GLN A 177 1.02 8.35 -17.74
CA GLN A 177 1.00 9.74 -18.21
C GLN A 177 -0.26 10.47 -17.75
N TYR A 178 -1.43 9.84 -17.88
CA TYR A 178 -2.70 10.34 -17.35
C TYR A 178 -2.66 10.53 -15.83
N SER A 179 -2.16 9.54 -15.10
CA SER A 179 -2.08 9.60 -13.64
C SER A 179 -1.19 10.74 -13.15
N LEU A 180 -0.07 10.99 -13.84
CA LEU A 180 0.80 12.13 -13.57
C LEU A 180 0.06 13.45 -13.83
N GLU A 181 -0.57 13.61 -15.00
CA GLU A 181 -1.33 14.82 -15.34
C GLU A 181 -2.42 15.11 -14.30
N ALA A 182 -3.22 14.09 -13.96
CA ALA A 182 -4.31 14.17 -13.00
C ALA A 182 -3.84 14.54 -11.60
N ILE A 183 -2.78 13.90 -11.09
CA ILE A 183 -2.25 14.22 -9.76
C ILE A 183 -1.53 15.58 -9.75
N GLY A 184 -1.00 16.03 -10.88
CA GLY A 184 -0.40 17.35 -11.03
C GLY A 184 -1.39 18.49 -10.78
N VAL A 185 -2.63 18.32 -11.26
CA VAL A 185 -3.73 19.26 -11.01
C VAL A 185 -4.06 19.36 -9.51
N ILE A 186 -4.00 18.26 -8.77
CA ILE A 186 -4.33 18.23 -7.33
C ILE A 186 -3.17 18.75 -6.50
N CYS A 187 -1.96 18.19 -6.70
CA CYS A 187 -0.80 18.46 -5.87
C CYS A 187 -0.16 19.83 -6.14
N TYR A 188 -0.18 20.28 -7.40
CA TYR A 188 0.50 21.52 -7.82
C TYR A 188 -0.47 22.58 -8.34
N GLY A 189 -1.76 22.26 -8.49
CA GLY A 189 -2.77 23.19 -9.00
C GLY A 189 -2.60 23.53 -10.48
N LYS A 190 -1.87 22.71 -11.26
CA LYS A 190 -1.48 23.01 -12.65
C LYS A 190 -1.52 21.78 -13.56
N ARG A 191 -1.62 22.04 -14.86
CA ARG A 191 -1.42 21.06 -15.93
C ARG A 191 0.09 20.79 -16.09
N LEU A 192 0.49 19.53 -16.18
CA LEU A 192 1.89 19.13 -16.41
C LEU A 192 2.19 18.91 -17.89
N ASN A 193 1.13 18.86 -18.70
CA ASN A 193 1.15 18.57 -20.13
C ASN A 193 1.73 17.18 -20.46
N CYS A 194 1.67 16.21 -19.55
CA CYS A 194 2.16 14.84 -19.80
C CYS A 194 1.35 14.07 -20.85
N LEU A 195 0.16 14.57 -21.21
CA LEU A 195 -0.67 14.04 -22.30
C LEU A 195 -0.34 14.65 -23.67
N SER A 196 0.37 15.78 -23.69
CA SER A 196 0.83 16.42 -24.92
C SER A 196 1.99 15.64 -25.55
N ALA A 197 2.08 15.65 -26.87
CA ALA A 197 3.12 14.91 -27.59
C ALA A 197 4.52 15.46 -27.24
N ASN A 198 5.44 14.53 -26.92
CA ASN A 198 6.90 14.74 -26.82
C ASN A 198 7.47 15.40 -25.56
N LEU A 199 6.97 15.09 -24.36
CA LEU A 199 7.72 15.39 -23.14
C LEU A 199 8.59 14.20 -22.72
N LEU A 200 9.83 14.16 -23.23
CA LEU A 200 10.91 13.28 -22.76
C LEU A 200 11.04 13.31 -21.22
N GLU A 201 10.70 14.45 -20.61
CA GLU A 201 10.69 14.67 -19.17
C GLU A 201 9.62 13.83 -18.44
N CYS A 202 8.38 13.74 -18.94
CA CYS A 202 7.33 12.94 -18.31
C CYS A 202 7.67 11.45 -18.40
N ASP A 203 8.21 10.98 -19.53
CA ASP A 203 8.65 9.59 -19.66
C ASP A 203 9.80 9.24 -18.72
N ALA A 204 10.72 10.18 -18.47
CA ALA A 204 11.78 10.00 -17.48
C ALA A 204 11.22 9.85 -16.06
N ILE A 205 10.20 10.63 -15.69
CA ILE A 205 9.53 10.53 -14.39
C ILE A 205 8.74 9.22 -14.25
N VAL A 206 8.02 8.79 -15.30
CA VAL A 206 7.33 7.49 -15.30
C VAL A 206 8.33 6.36 -15.12
N LYS A 207 9.43 6.35 -15.89
CA LYS A 207 10.50 5.34 -15.77
C LYS A 207 11.12 5.34 -14.37
N ALA A 208 11.41 6.52 -13.83
CA ALA A 208 11.94 6.65 -12.47
C ALA A 208 10.96 6.13 -11.42
N ASN A 209 9.65 6.34 -11.59
CA ASN A 209 8.62 5.82 -10.70
C ASN A 209 8.54 4.30 -10.72
N VAL A 210 8.56 3.69 -11.91
CA VAL A 210 8.59 2.23 -12.05
C VAL A 210 9.84 1.63 -11.41
N GLN A 211 11.02 2.24 -11.64
CA GLN A 211 12.28 1.81 -11.02
C GLN A 211 12.25 1.97 -9.49
N PHE A 212 11.70 3.08 -9.02
CA PHE A 212 11.53 3.35 -7.59
C PHE A 212 10.66 2.29 -6.92
N LEU A 213 9.48 1.99 -7.47
CA LEU A 213 8.56 0.99 -6.92
C LEU A 213 9.18 -0.41 -6.90
N LYS A 214 9.92 -0.78 -7.96
CA LYS A 214 10.65 -2.04 -8.00
C LYS A 214 11.73 -2.11 -6.90
N ALA A 215 12.55 -1.08 -6.77
CA ALA A 215 13.59 -1.01 -5.75
C ALA A 215 13.02 -0.99 -4.33
N LEU A 216 11.86 -0.34 -4.14
CA LEU A 216 11.13 -0.33 -2.89
C LEU A 216 10.68 -1.74 -2.49
N GLY A 217 10.10 -2.50 -3.43
CA GLY A 217 9.73 -3.90 -3.21
C GLY A 217 10.94 -4.80 -2.92
N GLU A 218 12.04 -4.65 -3.68
CA GLU A 218 13.27 -5.41 -3.45
C GLU A 218 13.83 -5.17 -2.04
N THR A 219 13.95 -3.92 -1.61
CA THR A 219 14.47 -3.57 -0.28
C THR A 219 13.53 -3.90 0.88
N PHE A 220 12.23 -4.07 0.60
CA PHE A 220 11.23 -4.47 1.58
C PHE A 220 11.28 -5.97 1.89
N HIS A 221 11.53 -6.82 0.89
CA HIS A 221 11.55 -8.27 1.07
C HIS A 221 12.93 -8.87 1.36
N GLN A 222 14.00 -8.21 0.91
CA GLN A 222 15.35 -8.70 1.14
C GLN A 222 15.80 -8.45 2.58
N PRO A 223 16.73 -9.26 3.11
CA PRO A 223 17.43 -8.88 4.33
C PRO A 223 18.05 -7.49 4.16
N PRO A 224 18.16 -6.69 5.23
CA PRO A 224 18.47 -5.26 5.14
C PRO A 224 19.96 -5.00 4.91
N TRP A 225 20.57 -5.66 3.92
CA TRP A 225 21.97 -5.48 3.48
C TRP A 225 22.29 -4.02 3.16
N TRP A 226 21.28 -3.27 2.71
CA TRP A 226 21.38 -1.84 2.45
C TRP A 226 21.75 -1.00 3.69
N LYS A 227 21.57 -1.53 4.90
CA LYS A 227 22.06 -0.92 6.15
C LYS A 227 23.58 -1.03 6.33
N LEU A 228 24.21 -2.03 5.70
CA LEU A 228 25.65 -2.27 5.79
C LEU A 228 26.42 -1.59 4.64
N TRP A 229 25.90 -1.67 3.41
CA TRP A 229 26.46 -1.00 2.25
C TRP A 229 25.36 -0.56 1.28
N ARG A 230 25.60 0.47 0.48
CA ARG A 230 24.61 0.97 -0.51
C ARG A 230 24.41 -0.05 -1.65
N THR A 231 23.39 -0.91 -1.51
CA THR A 231 23.00 -1.87 -2.56
C THR A 231 22.50 -1.16 -3.83
N LYS A 232 22.43 -1.88 -4.95
CA LYS A 232 21.89 -1.35 -6.21
C LYS A 232 20.48 -0.78 -6.02
N SER A 233 19.60 -1.53 -5.37
CA SER A 233 18.21 -1.14 -5.10
C SER A 233 18.15 0.11 -4.21
N TYR A 234 18.99 0.19 -3.17
CA TYR A 234 19.06 1.39 -2.34
C TYR A 234 19.52 2.62 -3.14
N LYS A 235 20.57 2.50 -3.97
CA LYS A 235 21.02 3.60 -4.85
C LYS A 235 19.94 4.07 -5.83
N ILE A 236 19.12 3.15 -6.34
CA ILE A 236 17.96 3.49 -7.19
C ILE A 236 16.94 4.29 -6.39
N ILE A 237 16.65 3.93 -5.14
CA ILE A 237 15.78 4.73 -4.27
C ILE A 237 16.33 6.14 -4.11
N GLU A 238 17.64 6.29 -3.85
CA GLU A 238 18.26 7.62 -3.70
C GLU A 238 18.11 8.47 -4.98
N SER A 239 18.53 7.93 -6.13
CA SER A 239 18.56 8.69 -7.38
C SER A 239 17.17 9.04 -7.91
N THR A 240 16.21 8.12 -7.80
CA THR A 240 14.84 8.35 -8.27
C THR A 240 14.08 9.31 -7.36
N GLN A 241 14.28 9.26 -6.03
CA GLN A 241 13.71 10.24 -5.12
C GLN A 241 14.29 11.63 -5.35
N ASP A 242 15.61 11.75 -5.53
CA ASP A 242 16.22 13.04 -5.85
C ASP A 242 15.71 13.62 -7.18
N LEU A 243 15.55 12.78 -8.22
CA LEU A 243 14.96 13.21 -9.49
C LEU A 243 13.52 13.69 -9.32
N MET A 244 12.67 12.93 -8.63
CA MET A 244 11.26 13.30 -8.41
C MET A 244 11.13 14.58 -7.57
N MET A 245 11.95 14.73 -6.54
CA MET A 245 11.95 15.94 -5.70
C MET A 245 12.50 17.16 -6.43
N THR A 246 13.52 16.98 -7.28
CA THR A 246 14.07 18.05 -8.12
C THR A 246 13.08 18.47 -9.18
N TRP A 247 12.45 17.51 -9.87
CA TRP A 247 11.38 17.79 -10.81
C TRP A 247 10.23 18.52 -10.13
N GLY A 248 9.79 18.01 -8.96
CA GLY A 248 8.86 18.61 -7.99
C GLY A 248 9.14 20.08 -7.61
N LYS A 249 10.42 20.42 -7.46
CA LYS A 249 10.86 21.75 -7.02
C LYS A 249 11.20 22.70 -8.15
N TYR A 250 11.77 22.23 -9.27
CA TYR A 250 12.41 23.08 -10.28
C TYR A 250 11.82 22.91 -11.68
N GLY A 251 11.30 21.72 -12.02
CA GLY A 251 10.54 21.52 -13.27
C GLY A 251 9.32 22.44 -13.36
N PHE A 252 8.79 22.84 -12.20
CA PHE A 252 7.65 23.74 -12.04
C PHE A 252 7.95 25.24 -12.23
N PHE A 253 9.20 25.68 -12.11
CA PHE A 253 9.57 27.10 -12.24
C PHE A 253 10.20 27.46 -13.58
N SER A 254 10.82 26.50 -14.29
CA SER A 254 11.46 26.77 -15.59
C SER A 254 10.45 27.03 -16.71
N GLN A 255 9.20 26.55 -16.60
CA GLN A 255 8.12 26.89 -17.54
C GLN A 255 7.60 28.32 -17.35
N ARG A 256 7.93 29.03 -16.26
CA ARG A 256 7.55 30.44 -16.04
C ARG A 256 8.41 31.42 -16.85
N MET A 257 9.54 30.96 -17.42
CA MET A 257 10.48 31.78 -18.18
C MET A 257 10.37 31.55 -19.70
N ARG A 258 9.40 30.76 -20.16
CA ARG A 258 9.21 30.40 -21.58
C ARG A 258 7.87 30.85 -22.17
N ASN A 259 7.09 31.64 -21.43
CA ASN A 259 5.89 32.32 -21.92
C ASN A 259 5.98 33.81 -21.62
#